data_AF-A0A8S4QVI4-F1
#
_entry.id   AF-A0A8S4QVI4-F1
#
_cell.length_a   1.000
_cell.length_b   1.000
_cell.length_c   1.000
_cell.angle_alpha   90.00
_cell.angle_beta   90.00
_cell.angle_gamma   90.00
#
_symmetry.space_group_name_H-M   'P 1'
#
loop_
_entity.id
_entity.type
_entity.pdbx_description
1 polymer ?
#
loop_
_entity_poly.entity_id
_entity_poly.type
_entity_poly.pdbx_seq_one_letter_code
_entity_poly.pdbx_strand_id
1 'polypeptide(L)'
;MLVENCRQFLNTLAFTNRVILRWVPGHKGIIGNEKADELAKTGALQKQIGPEPVCGKPKSLAQLTLQTYCNYHTLIPWRQVPGMNHSRVLIRPFNKRAASEALALNRKNLCILVQAFTGHCGLNRHMFNLKL
;
A
#
# COMPACT_ATOMS: atom_id res chain seq x y z
N MET A 1 -22.80 -20.14 -3.12
CA MET A 1 -23.97 -19.84 -2.27
C MET A 1 -24.52 -18.43 -2.52
N LEU A 2 -23.74 -17.33 -2.37
CA LEU A 2 -24.26 -15.97 -2.53
C LEU A 2 -24.80 -15.62 -3.94
N VAL A 3 -24.05 -15.99 -4.99
CA VAL A 3 -24.44 -15.72 -6.40
C VAL A 3 -25.71 -16.48 -6.79
N GLU A 4 -25.84 -17.72 -6.33
CA GLU A 4 -27.02 -18.54 -6.61
C GLU A 4 -28.27 -18.00 -5.90
N ASN A 5 -28.13 -17.56 -4.64
CA ASN A 5 -29.21 -16.88 -3.92
C ASN A 5 -29.63 -15.60 -4.65
N CYS A 6 -28.68 -14.78 -5.10
CA CYS A 6 -28.97 -13.57 -5.86
C CYS A 6 -29.74 -13.88 -7.15
N ARG A 7 -29.33 -14.92 -7.88
CA ARG A 7 -30.03 -15.40 -9.09
C ARG A 7 -31.47 -15.81 -8.76
N GLN A 8 -31.67 -16.58 -7.71
CA GLN A 8 -33.01 -17.01 -7.28
C GLN A 8 -33.89 -15.83 -6.89
N PHE A 9 -33.37 -14.87 -6.12
CA PHE A 9 -34.13 -13.67 -5.76
C PHE A 9 -34.52 -12.83 -6.98
N LEU A 10 -33.62 -12.65 -7.95
CA LEU A 10 -33.91 -11.93 -9.19
C LEU A 10 -34.99 -12.63 -10.01
N ASN A 11 -34.94 -13.96 -10.10
CA ASN A 11 -35.97 -14.75 -10.77
C ASN A 11 -37.32 -14.63 -10.06
N THR A 12 -37.33 -14.69 -8.73
CA THR A 12 -38.56 -14.53 -7.94
C THR A 12 -39.17 -13.15 -8.13
N LEU A 13 -38.34 -12.10 -8.11
CA LEU A 13 -38.78 -10.72 -8.32
C LEU A 13 -39.38 -10.51 -9.72
N ALA A 14 -38.86 -11.22 -10.72
CA ALA A 14 -39.30 -11.14 -12.10
C ALA A 14 -40.69 -11.74 -12.35
N PHE A 15 -41.24 -12.56 -11.44
CA PHE A 15 -42.60 -13.09 -11.59
C PHE A 15 -43.67 -12.00 -11.53
N THR A 16 -43.45 -10.94 -10.74
CA THR A 16 -44.42 -9.86 -10.55
C THR A 16 -43.94 -8.51 -11.08
N ASN A 17 -42.68 -8.40 -11.49
CA ASN A 17 -42.07 -7.14 -11.94
C ASN A 17 -41.29 -7.31 -13.23
N ARG A 18 -41.23 -6.25 -14.04
CA ARG A 18 -40.28 -6.18 -15.16
C ARG A 18 -38.89 -5.85 -14.64
N VAL A 19 -38.02 -6.85 -14.55
CA VAL A 19 -36.62 -6.70 -14.11
C VAL A 19 -35.70 -6.54 -15.33
N ILE A 20 -34.80 -5.55 -15.29
CA ILE A 20 -33.78 -5.33 -16.34
C ILE A 20 -32.41 -5.26 -15.65
N LEU A 21 -31.52 -6.18 -16.01
CA LEU A 21 -30.11 -6.11 -15.61
C LEU A 21 -29.33 -5.21 -16.57
N ARG A 22 -28.63 -4.23 -16.02
CA ARG A 22 -27.75 -3.34 -16.78
C ARG A 22 -26.36 -3.37 -16.19
N TRP A 23 -25.36 -3.49 -17.06
CA TRP A 23 -23.98 -3.28 -16.65
C TRP A 23 -23.70 -1.79 -16.53
N VAL A 24 -23.04 -1.40 -15.44
CA VAL A 24 -22.72 0.00 -15.14
C VAL A 24 -21.21 0.11 -14.88
N PRO A 25 -20.51 1.07 -15.51
CA PRO A 25 -19.09 1.25 -15.27
C PRO A 25 -18.83 1.75 -13.85
N GLY A 26 -17.84 1.15 -13.19
CA GLY A 26 -17.38 1.57 -11.87
C GLY A 26 -16.70 2.95 -11.90
N HIS A 27 -16.85 3.72 -10.81
CA HIS A 27 -16.16 5.00 -10.57
C HIS A 27 -16.36 6.05 -11.68
N LYS A 28 -17.59 6.18 -12.20
CA LYS A 28 -17.96 7.13 -13.25
C LYS A 28 -18.89 8.27 -12.80
N GLY A 29 -19.10 8.48 -11.50
CA GLY A 29 -19.99 9.54 -11.01
C GLY A 29 -21.48 9.15 -11.02
N ILE A 30 -21.81 7.88 -11.22
CA ILE A 30 -23.21 7.43 -11.26
C ILE A 30 -23.70 7.28 -9.82
N ILE A 31 -24.45 8.28 -9.36
CA ILE A 31 -24.87 8.47 -7.96
C ILE A 31 -25.36 7.18 -7.31
N GLY A 32 -26.29 6.44 -7.95
CA GLY A 32 -26.83 5.21 -7.37
C GLY A 32 -25.80 4.07 -7.26
N ASN A 33 -24.92 3.94 -8.25
CA ASN A 33 -23.85 2.94 -8.25
C ASN A 33 -22.77 3.28 -7.22
N GLU A 34 -22.40 4.57 -7.11
CA GLU A 34 -21.44 5.04 -6.11
C GLU A 34 -21.98 4.89 -4.69
N LYS A 35 -23.28 5.16 -4.48
CA LYS A 35 -23.89 4.96 -3.18
C LYS A 35 -23.95 3.48 -2.79
N ALA A 36 -24.26 2.60 -3.75
CA ALA A 36 -24.22 1.16 -3.53
C ALA A 36 -22.80 0.67 -3.17
N ASP A 37 -21.78 1.16 -3.86
CA ASP A 37 -20.36 0.85 -3.58
C ASP A 37 -19.93 1.35 -2.18
N GLU A 38 -20.32 2.57 -1.81
CA GLU A 38 -20.08 3.14 -0.47
C GLU A 38 -20.72 2.30 0.65
N LEU A 39 -21.99 1.89 0.47
CA LEU A 39 -22.71 1.06 1.43
C LEU A 39 -22.08 -0.34 1.54
N ALA A 40 -21.71 -0.94 0.40
CA ALA A 40 -21.04 -2.24 0.39
C ALA A 40 -19.69 -2.20 1.13
N LYS A 41 -18.88 -1.14 0.90
CA LYS A 41 -17.62 -0.91 1.64
C LYS A 41 -17.87 -0.73 3.13
N THR A 42 -18.88 0.04 3.50
CA THR A 42 -19.25 0.27 4.90
C THR A 42 -19.63 -1.03 5.59
N GLY A 43 -20.48 -1.85 4.96
CA GLY A 43 -20.85 -3.18 5.47
C GLY A 43 -19.64 -4.12 5.59
N ALA A 44 -18.72 -4.09 4.63
CA ALA A 44 -17.49 -4.89 4.67
C ALA A 44 -16.53 -4.49 5.81
N LEU A 45 -16.61 -3.26 6.31
CA LEU A 45 -15.82 -2.77 7.45
C LEU A 45 -16.45 -3.10 8.80
N GLN A 46 -17.75 -3.39 8.84
CA GLN A 46 -18.44 -3.74 10.09
C GLN A 46 -18.03 -5.11 10.61
N LYS A 47 -18.17 -5.30 11.93
CA LYS A 47 -17.92 -6.60 12.56
C LYS A 47 -18.91 -7.61 11.98
N GLN A 48 -18.41 -8.69 11.41
CA GLN A 48 -19.26 -9.79 10.94
C GLN A 48 -19.92 -10.46 12.15
N ILE A 49 -21.25 -10.55 12.12
CA ILE A 49 -22.06 -11.19 13.15
C ILE A 49 -22.90 -12.26 12.46
N GLY A 50 -22.60 -13.54 12.69
CA GLY A 50 -23.44 -14.67 12.26
C GLY A 50 -22.72 -15.80 11.52
N PRO A 51 -23.40 -16.96 11.32
CA PRO A 51 -22.91 -18.07 10.52
C PRO A 51 -23.33 -17.86 9.05
N GLU A 52 -22.61 -16.99 8.34
CA GLU A 52 -22.68 -16.86 6.88
C GLU A 52 -21.26 -16.92 6.30
N PRO A 53 -21.07 -17.23 5.00
CA PRO A 53 -19.74 -17.39 4.44
C PRO A 53 -18.94 -16.10 4.59
N VAL A 54 -18.07 -16.11 5.61
CA VAL A 54 -17.10 -15.06 5.85
C VAL A 54 -16.18 -15.03 4.64
N CYS A 55 -16.37 -14.03 3.78
CA CYS A 55 -15.37 -13.72 2.79
C CYS A 55 -14.10 -13.32 3.56
N GLY A 56 -13.05 -14.13 3.44
CA GLY A 56 -11.78 -13.85 4.08
C GLY A 56 -11.28 -12.46 3.67
N LYS A 57 -10.54 -11.79 4.57
CA LYS A 57 -9.94 -10.50 4.25
C LYS A 57 -9.06 -10.67 3.00
N PRO A 58 -9.21 -9.80 1.98
CA PRO A 58 -8.40 -9.93 0.78
C PRO A 58 -6.93 -9.71 1.14
N LYS A 59 -6.04 -10.50 0.53
CA LYS A 59 -4.59 -10.41 0.73
C LYS A 59 -4.06 -8.99 0.52
N SER A 60 -4.61 -8.28 -0.47
CA SER A 60 -4.27 -6.89 -0.78
C SER A 60 -4.56 -5.95 0.39
N LEU A 61 -5.70 -6.13 1.09
CA LEU A 61 -6.03 -5.33 2.27
C LEU A 61 -5.05 -5.61 3.41
N ALA A 62 -4.72 -6.88 3.67
CA ALA A 62 -3.73 -7.23 4.69
C ALA A 62 -2.34 -6.63 4.38
N GLN A 63 -1.91 -6.70 3.12
CA GLN A 63 -0.66 -6.08 2.66
C GLN A 63 -0.67 -4.56 2.81
N LEU A 64 -1.77 -3.90 2.44
CA LEU A 64 -1.93 -2.47 2.59
C LEU A 64 -1.88 -2.05 4.07
N THR A 65 -2.56 -2.79 4.95
CA THR A 65 -2.54 -2.53 6.39
C THR A 65 -1.13 -2.64 6.95
N LEU A 66 -0.40 -3.72 6.63
CA LEU A 66 0.99 -3.90 7.06
C LEU A 66 1.90 -2.79 6.53
N GLN A 67 1.78 -2.44 5.24
CA GLN A 67 2.57 -1.38 4.64
C GLN A 67 2.30 -0.03 5.31
N THR A 68 1.03 0.30 5.57
CA THR A 68 0.63 1.55 6.24
C THR A 68 1.20 1.61 7.65
N TYR A 69 1.10 0.51 8.40
CA TYR A 69 1.66 0.40 9.74
C TYR A 69 3.19 0.59 9.74
N CYS A 70 3.90 -0.14 8.87
CA CYS A 70 5.35 -0.01 8.74
C CYS A 70 5.76 1.42 8.34
N ASN A 71 5.05 2.04 7.39
CA ASN A 71 5.32 3.42 6.98
C ASN A 71 5.16 4.41 8.14
N TYR A 72 4.09 4.28 8.91
CA TYR A 72 3.80 5.15 10.05
C TYR A 72 4.88 5.05 11.13
N HIS A 73 5.29 3.84 11.49
CA HIS A 73 6.25 3.61 12.58
C HIS A 73 7.72 3.74 12.18
N THR A 74 8.07 3.72 10.88
CA THR A 74 9.47 3.77 10.44
C THR A 74 9.76 4.93 9.49
N LEU A 75 9.07 5.00 8.34
CA LEU A 75 9.39 5.96 7.29
C LEU A 75 9.05 7.40 7.69
N ILE A 76 7.92 7.62 8.35
CA ILE A 76 7.52 8.96 8.80
C ILE A 76 8.54 9.50 9.81
N PRO A 77 8.87 8.79 10.91
CA PRO A 77 9.94 9.19 11.82
C PRO A 77 11.27 9.44 11.11
N TRP A 78 11.72 8.51 10.23
CA TRP A 78 12.98 8.63 9.49
C TRP A 78 13.09 9.94 8.69
N ARG A 79 11.99 10.42 8.11
CA ARG A 79 11.98 11.68 7.37
C ARG A 79 11.98 12.92 8.26
N GLN A 80 11.56 12.79 9.51
CA GLN A 80 11.45 13.90 10.46
C GLN A 80 12.72 14.07 11.32
N VAL A 81 13.58 13.05 11.41
CA VAL A 81 14.86 13.17 12.12
C VAL A 81 15.73 14.25 11.46
N PRO A 82 16.27 15.22 12.24
CA PRO A 82 17.16 16.24 11.70
C PRO A 82 18.50 15.63 11.25
N GLY A 83 19.03 16.13 10.12
CA GLY A 83 20.28 15.66 9.54
C GLY A 83 20.12 14.51 8.53
N MET A 84 21.23 13.82 8.24
CA MET A 84 21.28 12.64 7.34
C MET A 84 20.67 12.89 5.95
N ASN A 85 20.82 14.10 5.42
CA ASN A 85 20.21 14.54 4.16
C ASN A 85 20.58 13.64 2.98
N HIS A 86 21.86 13.24 2.89
CA HIS A 86 22.34 12.34 1.83
C HIS A 86 21.68 10.96 1.95
N SER A 87 21.73 10.31 3.12
CA SER A 87 21.03 9.04 3.37
C SER A 87 19.54 9.12 3.02
N ARG A 88 18.85 10.21 3.38
CA ARG A 88 17.41 10.36 3.11
C ARG A 88 17.07 10.42 1.61
N VAL A 89 17.96 10.99 0.80
CA VAL A 89 17.79 11.06 -0.66
C VAL A 89 18.19 9.74 -1.32
N LEU A 90 19.28 9.13 -0.85
CA LEU A 90 19.89 7.97 -1.50
C LEU A 90 19.25 6.64 -1.09
N ILE A 91 18.84 6.51 0.18
CA ILE A 91 18.24 5.27 0.70
C ILE A 91 16.74 5.32 0.47
N ARG A 92 16.28 4.56 -0.53
CA ARG A 92 14.85 4.32 -0.72
C ARG A 92 14.32 3.36 0.34
N PRO A 93 13.24 3.71 1.05
CA PRO A 93 12.67 2.84 2.07
C PRO A 93 12.15 1.53 1.47
N PHE A 94 12.26 0.45 2.25
CA PHE A 94 11.80 -0.90 1.90
C PHE A 94 12.35 -1.47 0.58
N ASN A 95 13.53 -1.04 0.14
CA ASN A 95 14.17 -1.57 -1.07
C ASN A 95 14.99 -2.83 -0.78
N LYS A 96 14.32 -4.00 -0.86
CA LYS A 96 14.95 -5.31 -0.62
C LYS A 96 16.16 -5.57 -1.54
N ARG A 97 16.08 -5.14 -2.81
CA ARG A 97 17.15 -5.32 -3.79
C ARG A 97 18.40 -4.54 -3.38
N ALA A 98 18.25 -3.24 -3.11
CA ALA A 98 19.37 -2.40 -2.69
C ALA A 98 20.00 -2.91 -1.37
N ALA A 99 19.19 -3.39 -0.42
CA ALA A 99 19.70 -4.00 0.80
C ALA A 99 20.53 -5.26 0.52
N SER A 100 20.03 -6.15 -0.36
CA SER A 100 20.75 -7.36 -0.76
C SER A 100 22.05 -7.04 -1.49
N GLU A 101 22.03 -6.05 -2.40
CA GLU A 101 23.21 -5.59 -3.13
C GLU A 101 24.26 -5.01 -2.17
N ALA A 102 23.84 -4.20 -1.19
CA ALA A 102 24.74 -3.65 -0.17
C ALA A 102 25.37 -4.73 0.71
N LEU A 103 24.60 -5.75 1.12
CA LEU A 103 25.09 -6.88 1.92
C LEU A 103 26.06 -7.79 1.16
N ALA A 104 25.98 -7.81 -0.18
CA ALA A 104 26.89 -8.57 -1.03
C ALA A 104 28.23 -7.86 -1.29
N LEU A 105 28.37 -6.58 -0.91
CA LEU A 105 29.60 -5.83 -1.11
C LEU A 105 30.71 -6.32 -0.17
N ASN A 106 31.95 -6.32 -0.67
CA ASN A 106 33.12 -6.44 0.19
C ASN A 106 33.26 -5.21 1.11
N ARG A 107 34.06 -5.35 2.17
CA ARG A 107 34.27 -4.30 3.18
C ARG A 107 34.67 -2.94 2.59
N LYS A 108 35.54 -2.91 1.57
CA LYS A 108 36.03 -1.66 0.96
C LYS A 108 34.89 -0.92 0.26
N ASN A 109 34.12 -1.63 -0.56
CA ASN A 109 33.02 -1.04 -1.30
C ASN A 109 31.86 -0.63 -0.38
N LEU A 110 31.56 -1.44 0.65
CA LEU A 110 30.56 -1.07 1.65
C LEU A 110 30.97 0.19 2.42
N CYS A 111 32.26 0.34 2.73
CA CYS A 111 32.77 1.55 3.38
C CYS A 111 32.55 2.81 2.53
N ILE A 112 32.84 2.74 1.22
CA ILE A 112 32.58 3.85 0.29
C ILE A 112 31.09 4.17 0.23
N LEU A 113 30.22 3.15 0.18
CA LEU A 113 28.76 3.33 0.16
C LEU A 113 28.26 4.03 1.44
N VAL A 114 28.75 3.62 2.61
CA VAL A 114 28.42 4.26 3.90
C VAL A 114 28.93 5.69 3.96
N GLN A 115 30.14 5.97 3.44
CA GLN A 115 30.66 7.33 3.34
C GLN A 115 29.77 8.19 2.45
N ALA A 116 29.29 7.67 1.32
CA ALA A 116 28.36 8.39 0.45
C ALA A 116 27.02 8.67 1.15
N PHE A 117 26.44 7.69 1.83
CA PHE A 117 25.19 7.88 2.59
C PHE A 117 25.34 8.90 3.72
N THR A 118 26.45 8.85 4.46
CA THR A 118 26.68 9.77 5.58
C THR A 118 27.22 11.13 5.15
N GLY A 119 27.58 11.32 3.87
CA GLY A 119 28.15 12.57 3.37
C GLY A 119 29.64 12.78 3.65
N HIS A 120 30.37 11.71 3.95
CA HIS A 120 31.80 11.70 4.24
C HIS A 120 32.65 11.14 3.10
N CYS A 121 32.07 10.87 1.92
CA CYS A 121 32.87 10.50 0.76
C CYS A 121 33.62 11.74 0.26
N GLY A 122 34.88 11.56 -0.16
CA GLY A 122 35.77 12.61 -0.71
C GLY A 122 35.34 13.16 -2.07
N LEU A 123 34.06 13.52 -2.21
CA LEU A 123 33.55 14.30 -3.34
C LEU A 123 33.93 15.77 -3.13
N ASN A 124 34.04 16.54 -4.21
CA ASN A 124 34.53 17.93 -4.21
C ASN A 124 33.90 18.81 -3.11
N ARG A 125 32.60 18.64 -2.84
CA ARG A 125 31.92 19.40 -1.77
C ARG A 125 32.41 19.05 -0.37
N HIS A 126 32.69 17.77 -0.09
CA HIS A 126 33.21 17.33 1.20
C HIS A 126 34.66 17.77 1.40
N MET A 127 35.49 17.64 0.36
CA MET A 127 36.88 18.11 0.38
C MET A 127 36.96 19.63 0.55
N PHE A 128 36.12 20.39 -0.17
CA PHE A 128 35.98 21.84 -0.01
C PHE A 128 35.61 22.25 1.43
N ASN A 129 34.66 21.54 2.05
CA ASN A 129 34.27 21.79 3.44
C ASN A 129 35.39 21.46 4.45
N LEU A 130 36.24 20.48 4.14
CA LEU A 130 37.41 20.12 4.95
C LEU A 130 38.62 21.03 4.70
N LYS A 131 38.53 21.97 3.74
CA LYS A 131 39.64 22.83 3.30
C LYS A 131 40.88 22.03 2.84
N LEU A 132 40.63 20.89 2.21
CA LEU A 132 41.63 20.06 1.53
C LEU A 132 41.61 20.31 0.02
#